data_AF-A0A2D5MUB2-F1
#
_entry.id   AF-A0A2D5MUB2-F1
#
_cell.length_a   1.000
_cell.length_b   1.000
_cell.length_c   1.000
_cell.angle_alpha   90.00
_cell.angle_beta   90.00
_cell.angle_gamma   90.00
#
_symmetry.space_group_name_H-M   'P 1'
#
loop_
_entity.id
_entity.type
_entity.pdbx_description
1 polymer ?
#
loop_
_entity_poly.entity_id
_entity_poly.type
_entity_poly.pdbx_seq_one_letter_code
_entity_poly.pdbx_strand_id
1 'polypeptide(L)'
;MYTKKELDEQFPTETFCALPWMHLSTRPNGHMRVCCTANASGVAVNAESTNKTKSDAGILKRDDGKPANLATTGLLESWNNEYMKGVRRQMLAGEKPASCIKCFKEEEAGHRSKRQWETRKWIQDAGGIDEIIRGTQEDGTVDPRIRYIDLRLGSKCQLACVMCSPHDSSGWVKEHKQIHPHLVNPKLKQTMQWEKETGKLAWTGGSYNWHKKSPTFWDELYSQLPHLRQLYWAGGESLIMDEHYTLLEKIIEDGLAKDIELRYNSNGLEWREDLFDLWKEFRNVIFHFSIDDIEQRNHFIRYPSPWPEVVEQIKKLDNYPHGNLELTTAWTCIALNIYYLPEFIKWKVQEGFKLLNRWPSGAGLFSCHLAYWPPQLNVKVLPEWFKKDVRQKCEDELFPWLEKNWKDCTGVTERQVSYDTWRQSEYGIPRMQGLLNFMDADDWSTRLPETAEWCYTVADKRFIDFNETFPDYDWLEWYK
;
A
#
# COMPACT_ATOMS: atom_id res chain seq x y z
N MET A 1 -7.89 3.13 -27.97
CA MET A 1 -8.08 2.62 -26.59
C MET A 1 -9.32 1.75 -26.60
N TYR A 2 -9.23 0.59 -25.97
CA TYR A 2 -10.35 -0.31 -25.79
C TYR A 2 -11.31 0.27 -24.74
N THR A 3 -12.61 0.08 -24.94
CA THR A 3 -13.62 0.31 -23.92
C THR A 3 -13.48 -0.71 -22.79
N LYS A 4 -14.07 -0.42 -21.61
CA LYS A 4 -14.09 -1.38 -20.49
C LYS A 4 -14.66 -2.74 -20.91
N LYS A 5 -15.72 -2.74 -21.72
CA LYS A 5 -16.37 -3.96 -22.21
C LYS A 5 -15.43 -4.74 -23.15
N GLU A 6 -14.78 -4.06 -24.09
CA GLU A 6 -13.81 -4.69 -25.00
C GLU A 6 -12.58 -5.24 -24.26
N LEU A 7 -12.17 -4.63 -23.14
CA LEU A 7 -11.11 -5.17 -22.28
C LEU A 7 -11.56 -6.41 -21.51
N ASP A 8 -12.79 -6.40 -20.97
CA ASP A 8 -13.34 -7.52 -20.20
C ASP A 8 -13.61 -8.74 -21.11
N GLU A 9 -14.04 -8.52 -22.36
CA GLU A 9 -14.23 -9.59 -23.37
C GLU A 9 -12.94 -10.28 -23.79
N GLN A 10 -11.78 -9.67 -23.54
CA GLN A 10 -10.47 -10.28 -23.79
C GLN A 10 -10.00 -11.20 -22.67
N PHE A 11 -10.74 -11.32 -21.56
CA PHE A 11 -10.31 -12.18 -20.47
C PHE A 11 -10.47 -13.65 -20.89
N PRO A 12 -9.42 -14.48 -20.79
CA PRO A 12 -9.52 -15.91 -21.12
C PRO A 12 -10.60 -16.64 -20.29
N THR A 13 -10.79 -16.19 -19.06
CA THR A 13 -11.80 -16.69 -18.11
C THR A 13 -12.27 -15.55 -17.20
N GLU A 14 -13.43 -15.71 -16.55
CA GLU A 14 -13.93 -14.72 -15.58
C GLU A 14 -12.99 -14.52 -14.38
N THR A 15 -12.19 -15.54 -14.05
CA THR A 15 -11.25 -15.52 -12.91
C THR A 15 -9.86 -15.01 -13.27
N PHE A 16 -9.59 -14.72 -14.55
CA PHE A 16 -8.27 -14.35 -15.04
C PHE A 16 -7.71 -13.09 -14.36
N CYS A 17 -6.39 -13.10 -14.14
CA CYS A 17 -5.60 -11.96 -13.69
C CYS A 17 -4.34 -11.90 -14.53
N ALA A 18 -3.97 -10.74 -15.06
CA ALA A 18 -2.72 -10.61 -15.83
C ALA A 18 -1.45 -10.74 -14.97
N LEU A 19 -1.53 -10.42 -13.66
CA LEU A 19 -0.35 -10.28 -12.81
C LEU A 19 0.55 -11.54 -12.75
N PRO A 20 0.04 -12.78 -12.63
CA PRO A 20 0.90 -13.98 -12.59
C PRO A 20 1.76 -14.20 -13.84
N TRP A 21 1.49 -13.51 -14.95
CA TRP A 21 2.26 -13.58 -16.20
C TRP A 21 3.32 -12.48 -16.34
N MET A 22 3.31 -11.45 -15.50
CA MET A 22 4.10 -10.24 -15.77
C MET A 22 4.58 -9.46 -14.53
N HIS A 23 4.13 -9.84 -13.33
CA HIS A 23 4.36 -9.11 -12.09
C HIS A 23 5.27 -9.86 -11.12
N LEU A 24 6.35 -9.21 -10.71
CA LEU A 24 7.22 -9.63 -9.62
C LEU A 24 6.85 -8.86 -8.35
N SER A 25 6.70 -9.55 -7.22
CA SER A 25 6.37 -8.89 -5.96
C SER A 25 7.07 -9.54 -4.78
N THR A 26 7.68 -8.70 -3.94
CA THR A 26 8.46 -9.14 -2.79
C THR A 26 7.86 -8.63 -1.47
N ARG A 27 8.14 -9.34 -0.38
CA ARG A 27 7.99 -8.83 0.99
C ARG A 27 9.33 -8.26 1.49
N PRO A 28 9.33 -7.40 2.54
CA PRO A 28 10.54 -6.90 3.16
C PRO A 28 11.56 -7.97 3.59
N ASN A 29 11.11 -9.19 3.88
CA ASN A 29 11.95 -10.31 4.28
C ASN A 29 12.49 -11.15 3.09
N GLY A 30 12.18 -10.77 1.85
CA GLY A 30 12.58 -11.45 0.62
C GLY A 30 11.61 -12.52 0.11
N HIS A 31 10.51 -12.81 0.83
CA HIS A 31 9.51 -13.76 0.33
C HIS A 31 8.85 -13.23 -0.93
N MET A 32 8.82 -14.07 -1.95
CA MET A 32 8.06 -13.85 -3.16
C MET A 32 6.57 -14.04 -2.91
N ARG A 33 5.73 -13.23 -3.56
CA ARG A 33 4.27 -13.33 -3.46
C ARG A 33 3.60 -13.15 -4.82
N VAL A 34 2.41 -13.72 -5.00
CA VAL A 34 1.61 -13.59 -6.24
C VAL A 34 1.33 -12.12 -6.56
N CYS A 35 0.86 -11.38 -5.55
CA CYS A 35 0.74 -9.93 -5.59
C CYS A 35 0.61 -9.37 -4.16
N CYS A 36 0.68 -8.05 -4.01
CA CYS A 36 0.53 -7.40 -2.71
C CYS A 36 -0.83 -7.66 -2.03
N THR A 37 -1.92 -7.79 -2.79
CA THR A 37 -3.27 -8.05 -2.27
C THR A 37 -3.43 -9.48 -1.76
N ALA A 38 -2.71 -10.44 -2.34
CA ALA A 38 -2.83 -11.86 -1.99
C ALA A 38 -2.49 -12.16 -0.51
N ASN A 39 -1.58 -11.37 0.06
CA ASN A 39 -1.22 -11.43 1.49
C ASN A 39 -2.38 -11.07 2.41
N ALA A 40 -3.21 -10.10 2.00
CA ALA A 40 -4.30 -9.61 2.82
C ALA A 40 -5.44 -10.62 2.96
N SER A 41 -5.48 -11.66 2.11
CA SER A 41 -6.49 -12.72 2.13
C SER A 41 -6.49 -13.55 3.44
N GLY A 42 -5.40 -13.52 4.24
CA GLY A 42 -5.27 -14.39 5.42
C GLY A 42 -4.98 -13.72 6.76
N VAL A 43 -4.84 -12.39 6.84
CA VAL A 43 -4.36 -11.72 8.07
C VAL A 43 -5.43 -10.98 8.88
N ALA A 44 -6.53 -10.52 8.28
CA ALA A 44 -7.56 -9.75 8.98
C ALA A 44 -8.94 -10.03 8.39
N VAL A 45 -9.55 -11.13 8.84
CA VAL A 45 -10.81 -11.65 8.29
C VAL A 45 -12.00 -11.21 9.15
N ASN A 46 -11.80 -11.03 10.45
CA ASN A 46 -12.82 -10.64 11.43
C ASN A 46 -12.19 -10.14 12.74
N ALA A 47 -13.04 -9.77 13.71
CA ALA A 47 -12.66 -9.33 15.05
C ALA A 47 -11.83 -10.35 15.86
N GLU A 48 -11.73 -11.62 15.46
CA GLU A 48 -10.93 -12.65 16.14
C GLU A 48 -9.56 -12.90 15.48
N SER A 49 -9.19 -12.11 14.45
CA SER A 49 -7.91 -12.26 13.76
C SER A 49 -6.72 -11.95 14.67
N THR A 50 -5.96 -12.95 15.10
CA THR A 50 -4.82 -12.74 16.02
C THR A 50 -3.45 -13.08 15.44
N ASN A 51 -3.38 -13.68 14.24
CA ASN A 51 -2.13 -14.30 13.78
C ASN A 51 -1.68 -13.88 12.37
N LYS A 52 -0.88 -12.81 12.29
CA LYS A 52 -0.19 -12.39 11.06
C LYS A 52 0.91 -13.36 10.63
N THR A 53 1.59 -14.00 11.59
CA THR A 53 2.81 -14.80 11.34
C THR A 53 2.51 -16.20 10.79
N LYS A 54 1.29 -16.72 10.92
CA LYS A 54 0.86 -18.00 10.31
C LYS A 54 0.31 -17.85 8.89
N SER A 55 -0.12 -16.66 8.49
CA SER A 55 -0.70 -16.46 7.15
C SER A 55 0.39 -16.37 6.08
N ASP A 56 0.63 -17.52 5.43
CA ASP A 56 1.41 -17.62 4.20
C ASP A 56 0.56 -17.43 2.93
N ALA A 57 -0.69 -16.97 3.08
CA ALA A 57 -1.57 -16.70 1.95
C ALA A 57 -0.86 -15.78 0.93
N GLY A 58 -0.78 -16.26 -0.32
CA GLY A 58 -0.14 -15.54 -1.42
C GLY A 58 1.38 -15.59 -1.47
N ILE A 59 2.07 -16.19 -0.48
CA ILE A 59 3.51 -16.44 -0.55
C ILE A 59 3.77 -17.63 -1.47
N LEU A 60 4.68 -17.47 -2.44
CA LEU A 60 5.08 -18.56 -3.32
C LEU A 60 5.77 -19.66 -2.51
N LYS A 61 5.45 -20.92 -2.80
CA LYS A 61 6.03 -22.09 -2.15
C LYS A 61 6.90 -22.86 -3.12
N ARG A 62 8.04 -23.35 -2.64
CA ARG A 62 8.86 -24.35 -3.32
C ARG A 62 8.29 -25.74 -3.07
N ASP A 63 8.83 -26.74 -3.76
CA ASP A 63 8.39 -28.14 -3.67
C ASP A 63 8.59 -28.74 -2.27
N ASP A 64 9.55 -28.22 -1.48
CA ASP A 64 9.76 -28.60 -0.08
C ASP A 64 8.80 -27.89 0.91
N GLY A 65 7.82 -27.13 0.41
CA GLY A 65 6.84 -26.40 1.18
C GLY A 65 7.35 -25.09 1.82
N LYS A 66 8.65 -24.78 1.70
CA LYS A 66 9.19 -23.51 2.20
C LYS A 66 8.83 -22.35 1.26
N PRO A 67 8.75 -21.12 1.78
CA PRO A 67 8.64 -19.92 0.94
C PRO A 67 9.76 -19.84 -0.09
N ALA A 68 9.42 -19.48 -1.33
CA ALA A 68 10.40 -18.98 -2.29
C ALA A 68 10.88 -17.61 -1.80
N ASN A 69 12.15 -17.53 -1.37
CA ASN A 69 12.76 -16.31 -0.84
C ASN A 69 13.94 -15.92 -1.71
N LEU A 70 13.98 -14.66 -2.18
CA LEU A 70 15.05 -14.19 -3.07
C LEU A 70 16.45 -14.17 -2.42
N ALA A 71 16.55 -14.31 -1.10
CA ALA A 71 17.84 -14.54 -0.43
C ALA A 71 18.42 -15.93 -0.70
N THR A 72 17.58 -16.93 -1.03
CA THR A 72 17.95 -18.36 -1.09
C THR A 72 17.43 -19.09 -2.32
N THR A 73 16.64 -18.44 -3.17
CA THR A 73 15.96 -19.00 -4.34
C THR A 73 16.05 -17.98 -5.45
N GLY A 74 16.40 -18.42 -6.67
CA GLY A 74 16.50 -17.52 -7.82
C GLY A 74 15.17 -16.83 -8.11
N LEU A 75 15.21 -15.61 -8.66
CA LEU A 75 14.03 -14.90 -9.15
C LEU A 75 13.38 -15.67 -10.30
N LEU A 76 14.16 -16.14 -11.27
CA LEU A 76 13.66 -16.91 -12.42
C LEU A 76 13.17 -18.31 -12.01
N GLU A 77 13.83 -18.93 -11.03
CA GLU A 77 13.35 -20.17 -10.41
C GLU A 77 12.00 -19.95 -9.73
N SER A 78 11.88 -18.88 -8.94
CA SER A 78 10.63 -18.52 -8.27
C SER A 78 9.51 -18.20 -9.27
N TRP A 79 9.84 -17.61 -10.42
CA TRP A 79 8.89 -17.22 -11.46
C TRP A 79 8.10 -18.39 -12.06
N ASN A 80 8.75 -19.56 -12.21
CA ASN A 80 8.18 -20.76 -12.81
C ASN A 80 8.18 -21.97 -11.85
N ASN A 81 8.14 -21.72 -10.54
CA ASN A 81 7.95 -22.80 -9.58
C ASN A 81 6.54 -23.42 -9.69
N GLU A 82 6.35 -24.61 -9.11
CA GLU A 82 5.07 -25.32 -9.19
C GLU A 82 3.88 -24.52 -8.65
N TYR A 83 4.12 -23.67 -7.65
CA TYR A 83 3.08 -22.77 -7.12
C TYR A 83 2.58 -21.79 -8.19
N MET A 84 3.47 -21.05 -8.87
CA MET A 84 3.09 -20.07 -9.88
C MET A 84 2.49 -20.72 -11.12
N LYS A 85 3.06 -21.84 -11.56
CA LYS A 85 2.52 -22.65 -12.64
C LYS A 85 1.10 -23.12 -12.32
N GLY A 86 0.88 -23.60 -11.10
CA GLY A 86 -0.45 -23.96 -10.60
C GLY A 86 -1.44 -22.79 -10.61
N VAL A 87 -1.04 -21.61 -10.14
CA VAL A 87 -1.89 -20.40 -10.16
C VAL A 87 -2.32 -20.06 -11.59
N ARG A 88 -1.39 -20.10 -12.56
CA ARG A 88 -1.70 -19.81 -13.97
C ARG A 88 -2.67 -20.85 -14.56
N ARG A 89 -2.45 -22.14 -14.31
CA ARG A 89 -3.35 -23.23 -14.75
C ARG A 89 -4.75 -23.05 -14.17
N GLN A 90 -4.87 -22.80 -12.86
CA GLN A 90 -6.15 -22.56 -12.20
C GLN A 90 -6.92 -21.39 -12.84
N MET A 91 -6.25 -20.25 -13.07
CA MET A 91 -6.88 -19.10 -13.71
C MET A 91 -7.32 -19.40 -15.15
N LEU A 92 -6.51 -20.11 -15.94
CA LEU A 92 -6.89 -20.52 -17.30
C LEU A 92 -8.01 -21.57 -17.34
N ALA A 93 -8.18 -22.34 -16.27
CA ALA A 93 -9.30 -23.27 -16.09
C ALA A 93 -10.57 -22.61 -15.53
N GLY A 94 -10.55 -21.31 -15.24
CA GLY A 94 -11.68 -20.58 -14.66
C GLY A 94 -11.85 -20.80 -13.15
N GLU A 95 -10.83 -21.34 -12.48
CA GLU A 95 -10.81 -21.55 -11.03
C GLU A 95 -10.34 -20.29 -10.30
N LYS A 96 -10.72 -20.15 -9.02
CA LYS A 96 -10.29 -19.04 -8.14
C LYS A 96 -9.13 -19.52 -7.25
N PRO A 97 -7.87 -19.08 -7.48
CA PRO A 97 -6.77 -19.49 -6.61
C PRO A 97 -6.98 -19.04 -5.16
N ALA A 98 -6.65 -19.90 -4.20
CA ALA A 98 -6.86 -19.64 -2.78
C ALA A 98 -6.23 -18.33 -2.30
N SER A 99 -5.05 -17.98 -2.82
CA SER A 99 -4.37 -16.72 -2.51
C SER A 99 -5.09 -15.47 -3.01
N CYS A 100 -5.99 -15.61 -4.00
CA CYS A 100 -6.62 -14.52 -4.72
C CYS A 100 -8.06 -14.24 -4.28
N ILE A 101 -8.61 -15.03 -3.34
CA ILE A 101 -10.01 -14.97 -2.87
C ILE A 101 -10.44 -13.56 -2.44
N LYS A 102 -9.53 -12.75 -1.88
CA LYS A 102 -9.86 -11.37 -1.48
C LYS A 102 -10.40 -10.53 -2.65
N CYS A 103 -9.79 -10.60 -3.84
CA CYS A 103 -10.26 -9.83 -4.99
C CYS A 103 -11.68 -10.25 -5.41
N PHE A 104 -11.97 -11.55 -5.36
CA PHE A 104 -13.31 -12.07 -5.67
C PHE A 104 -14.35 -11.64 -4.64
N LYS A 105 -14.00 -11.61 -3.34
CA LYS A 105 -14.88 -11.06 -2.29
C LYS A 105 -15.16 -9.57 -2.49
N GLU A 106 -14.15 -8.79 -2.88
CA GLU A 106 -14.33 -7.37 -3.21
C GLU A 106 -15.29 -7.21 -4.41
N GLU A 107 -15.15 -8.04 -5.44
CA GLU A 107 -16.01 -8.03 -6.64
C GLU A 107 -17.45 -8.47 -6.35
N GLU A 108 -17.64 -9.52 -5.55
CA GLU A 108 -18.96 -9.99 -5.09
C GLU A 108 -19.69 -8.93 -4.26
N ALA A 109 -18.95 -8.06 -3.57
CA ALA A 109 -19.47 -6.89 -2.86
C ALA A 109 -19.69 -5.65 -3.77
N GLY A 110 -19.51 -5.79 -5.09
CA GLY A 110 -19.72 -4.71 -6.06
C GLY A 110 -18.53 -3.75 -6.23
N HIS A 111 -17.36 -4.06 -5.64
CA HIS A 111 -16.16 -3.23 -5.79
C HIS A 111 -15.28 -3.68 -6.95
N ARG A 112 -14.60 -2.72 -7.58
CA ARG A 112 -13.55 -3.01 -8.56
C ARG A 112 -12.26 -3.44 -7.84
N SER A 113 -11.94 -4.74 -7.87
CA SER A 113 -10.74 -5.28 -7.23
C SER A 113 -9.44 -4.94 -7.97
N LYS A 114 -8.30 -5.20 -7.30
CA LYS A 114 -6.96 -5.11 -7.92
C LYS A 114 -6.81 -5.98 -9.16
N ARG A 115 -7.36 -7.19 -9.13
CA ARG A 115 -7.35 -8.12 -10.27
C ARG A 115 -7.92 -7.44 -11.52
N GLN A 116 -9.11 -6.88 -11.42
CA GLN A 116 -9.79 -6.32 -12.59
C GLN A 116 -9.12 -5.06 -13.13
N TRP A 117 -8.72 -4.12 -12.27
CA TRP A 117 -8.16 -2.86 -12.76
C TRP A 117 -6.74 -3.02 -13.32
N GLU A 118 -5.89 -3.84 -12.69
CA GLU A 118 -4.55 -4.13 -13.22
C GLU A 118 -4.67 -4.91 -14.54
N THR A 119 -5.53 -5.92 -14.62
CA THR A 119 -5.69 -6.71 -15.84
C THR A 119 -6.13 -5.85 -17.01
N ARG A 120 -7.13 -4.97 -16.81
CA ARG A 120 -7.57 -4.00 -17.83
C ARG A 120 -6.44 -3.07 -18.26
N LYS A 121 -5.70 -2.50 -17.29
CA LYS A 121 -4.55 -1.63 -17.56
C LYS A 121 -3.51 -2.35 -18.43
N TRP A 122 -3.11 -3.55 -18.02
CA TRP A 122 -2.04 -4.27 -18.70
C TRP A 122 -2.44 -4.81 -20.07
N ILE A 123 -3.70 -5.22 -20.27
CA ILE A 123 -4.22 -5.56 -21.61
C ILE A 123 -4.18 -4.32 -22.51
N GLN A 124 -4.61 -3.17 -21.99
CA GLN A 124 -4.58 -1.91 -22.73
C GLN A 124 -3.14 -1.51 -23.10
N ASP A 125 -2.20 -1.57 -22.16
CA ASP A 125 -0.81 -1.17 -22.34
C ASP A 125 -0.04 -2.14 -23.24
N ALA A 126 -0.33 -3.44 -23.16
CA ALA A 126 0.30 -4.47 -23.99
C ALA A 126 -0.30 -4.54 -25.40
N GLY A 127 -1.42 -3.87 -25.66
CA GLY A 127 -2.12 -3.91 -26.95
C GLY A 127 -3.04 -5.11 -27.15
N GLY A 128 -3.22 -5.95 -26.12
CA GLY A 128 -4.13 -7.10 -26.15
C GLY A 128 -3.71 -8.19 -25.17
N ILE A 129 -4.63 -9.11 -24.88
CA ILE A 129 -4.38 -10.25 -23.99
C ILE A 129 -3.30 -11.20 -24.52
N ASP A 130 -3.22 -11.38 -25.84
CA ASP A 130 -2.29 -12.33 -26.47
C ASP A 130 -0.84 -11.99 -26.12
N GLU A 131 -0.47 -10.72 -26.03
CA GLU A 131 0.89 -10.31 -25.63
C GLU A 131 1.22 -10.63 -24.16
N ILE A 132 0.22 -10.90 -23.33
CA ILE A 132 0.39 -11.27 -21.91
C ILE A 132 0.53 -12.78 -21.76
N ILE A 133 -0.31 -13.55 -22.47
CA ILE A 133 -0.36 -15.02 -22.31
C ILE A 133 0.50 -15.77 -23.35
N ARG A 134 1.06 -15.08 -24.35
CA ARG A 134 1.89 -15.69 -25.40
C ARG A 134 3.01 -16.55 -24.80
N GLY A 135 3.12 -17.78 -25.30
CA GLY A 135 4.16 -18.72 -24.88
C GLY A 135 3.90 -19.38 -23.53
N THR A 136 2.69 -19.26 -22.97
CA THR A 136 2.28 -20.09 -21.83
C THR A 136 2.19 -21.54 -22.27
N GLN A 137 2.94 -22.43 -21.63
CA GLN A 137 2.91 -23.87 -21.87
C GLN A 137 1.71 -24.52 -21.15
N GLU A 138 1.37 -25.75 -21.52
CA GLU A 138 0.28 -26.52 -20.89
C GLU A 138 0.47 -26.68 -19.37
N ASP A 139 1.73 -26.82 -18.93
CA ASP A 139 2.06 -26.91 -17.51
C ASP A 139 2.02 -25.55 -16.79
N GLY A 140 1.71 -24.44 -17.47
CA GLY A 140 1.68 -23.09 -16.91
C GLY A 140 3.05 -22.40 -16.86
N THR A 141 4.11 -23.00 -17.42
CA THR A 141 5.39 -22.33 -17.61
C THR A 141 5.24 -21.14 -18.57
N VAL A 142 5.89 -20.02 -18.24
CA VAL A 142 5.90 -18.80 -19.06
C VAL A 142 7.33 -18.28 -19.17
N ASP A 143 7.75 -17.90 -20.38
CA ASP A 143 9.02 -17.20 -20.60
C ASP A 143 9.09 -15.93 -19.73
N PRO A 144 10.13 -15.73 -18.91
CA PRO A 144 10.22 -14.55 -18.04
C PRO A 144 10.26 -13.27 -18.86
N ARG A 145 9.19 -12.49 -18.76
CA ARG A 145 9.04 -11.14 -19.34
C ARG A 145 8.43 -10.23 -18.30
N ILE A 146 9.23 -9.89 -17.29
CA ILE A 146 8.74 -9.14 -16.14
C ILE A 146 8.49 -7.68 -16.57
N ARG A 147 7.21 -7.30 -16.66
CA ARG A 147 6.79 -5.96 -17.06
C ARG A 147 6.50 -5.04 -15.88
N TYR A 148 6.18 -5.62 -14.72
CA TYR A 148 5.81 -4.89 -13.51
C TYR A 148 6.55 -5.46 -12.29
N ILE A 149 7.25 -4.61 -11.56
CA ILE A 149 7.93 -5.01 -10.32
C ILE A 149 7.37 -4.19 -9.14
N ASP A 150 6.94 -4.87 -8.08
CA ASP A 150 6.70 -4.35 -6.72
C ASP A 150 7.87 -4.78 -5.82
N LEU A 151 8.83 -3.86 -5.66
CA LEU A 151 10.11 -4.14 -5.04
C LEU A 151 10.17 -3.62 -3.60
N ARG A 152 10.40 -4.52 -2.66
CA ARG A 152 10.61 -4.26 -1.24
C ARG A 152 11.98 -4.78 -0.83
N LEU A 153 13.01 -3.96 -0.97
CA LEU A 153 14.40 -4.34 -0.73
C LEU A 153 14.74 -4.61 0.74
N GLY A 154 13.82 -4.37 1.66
CA GLY A 154 14.06 -4.63 3.07
C GLY A 154 13.06 -3.93 3.96
N SER A 155 13.42 -3.84 5.24
CA SER A 155 12.69 -3.04 6.22
C SER A 155 13.40 -1.71 6.54
N LYS A 156 14.49 -1.32 5.86
CA LYS A 156 15.20 -0.06 6.17
C LYS A 156 14.24 1.12 6.01
N CYS A 157 13.89 1.78 7.10
CA CYS A 157 13.01 2.95 7.16
C CYS A 157 13.30 3.71 8.46
N GLN A 158 13.24 5.03 8.39
CA GLN A 158 13.50 5.96 9.47
C GLN A 158 12.28 6.21 10.37
N LEU A 159 11.07 5.83 9.94
CA LEU A 159 9.82 6.02 10.69
C LEU A 159 9.32 4.74 11.37
N ALA A 160 8.68 4.87 12.51
CA ALA A 160 7.95 3.85 13.26
C ALA A 160 6.43 4.12 13.25
N CYS A 161 5.79 4.18 12.09
CA CYS A 161 4.34 4.47 12.02
C CYS A 161 3.49 3.47 12.83
N VAL A 162 2.42 3.89 13.52
CA VAL A 162 1.65 3.08 14.47
C VAL A 162 1.05 1.79 13.90
N MET A 163 0.79 1.75 12.58
CA MET A 163 0.29 0.57 11.87
C MET A 163 1.41 -0.35 11.34
N CYS A 164 2.67 0.09 11.39
CA CYS A 164 3.82 -0.67 10.95
C CYS A 164 4.34 -1.60 12.06
N SER A 165 5.36 -2.38 11.72
CA SER A 165 6.05 -3.29 12.63
C SER A 165 7.53 -3.37 12.27
N PRO A 166 8.39 -4.05 13.05
CA PRO A 166 9.78 -4.32 12.66
C PRO A 166 9.93 -5.11 11.35
N HIS A 167 8.85 -5.68 10.82
CA HIS A 167 8.84 -6.28 9.48
C HIS A 167 8.87 -5.23 8.37
N ASP A 168 8.24 -4.08 8.61
CA ASP A 168 7.98 -3.05 7.61
C ASP A 168 8.95 -1.86 7.76
N SER A 169 9.47 -1.63 8.98
CA SER A 169 10.43 -0.56 9.27
C SER A 169 11.47 -0.96 10.33
N SER A 170 12.73 -0.60 10.09
CA SER A 170 13.83 -0.69 11.05
C SER A 170 13.70 0.30 12.20
N GLY A 171 13.04 1.45 12.00
CA GLY A 171 12.74 2.41 13.06
C GLY A 171 11.95 1.80 14.21
N TRP A 172 11.10 0.81 13.90
CA TRP A 172 10.34 0.05 14.89
C TRP A 172 11.17 -0.88 15.77
N VAL A 173 12.40 -1.26 15.38
CA VAL A 173 13.16 -2.30 16.11
C VAL A 173 13.43 -1.91 17.56
N LYS A 174 13.73 -0.64 17.82
CA LYS A 174 13.98 -0.12 19.18
C LYS A 174 12.68 -0.11 19.99
N GLU A 175 11.62 0.51 19.46
CA GLU A 175 10.32 0.61 20.13
C GLU A 175 9.70 -0.76 20.39
N HIS A 176 9.76 -1.68 19.43
CA HIS A 176 9.26 -3.05 19.60
C HIS A 176 9.87 -3.75 20.82
N LYS A 177 11.19 -3.67 20.98
CA LYS A 177 11.90 -4.25 22.14
C LYS A 177 11.50 -3.62 23.47
N GLN A 178 11.05 -2.37 23.46
CA GLN A 178 10.59 -1.63 24.63
C GLN A 178 9.10 -1.78 24.90
N ILE A 179 8.29 -2.11 23.90
CA ILE A 179 6.83 -2.19 23.98
C ILE A 179 6.39 -3.65 24.12
N HIS A 180 6.75 -4.52 23.17
CA HIS A 180 6.22 -5.88 23.07
C HIS A 180 6.36 -6.73 24.35
N PRO A 181 7.50 -6.70 25.08
CA PRO A 181 7.63 -7.46 26.33
C PRO A 181 6.64 -7.00 27.41
N HIS A 182 6.30 -5.72 27.44
CA HIS A 182 5.47 -5.06 28.44
C HIS A 182 3.97 -5.10 28.10
N LEU A 183 3.60 -5.59 26.91
CA LEU A 183 2.21 -5.81 26.57
C LEU A 183 1.59 -6.87 27.49
N VAL A 184 0.44 -6.53 28.07
CA VAL A 184 -0.38 -7.27 29.01
C VAL A 184 -1.49 -8.02 28.27
N ASN A 185 -2.22 -7.38 27.34
CA ASN A 185 -3.29 -8.05 26.61
C ASN A 185 -2.71 -9.17 25.72
N PRO A 186 -3.16 -10.42 25.89
CA PRO A 186 -2.58 -11.56 25.18
C PRO A 186 -2.84 -11.53 23.67
N LYS A 187 -4.00 -11.02 23.22
CA LYS A 187 -4.31 -10.88 21.80
C LYS A 187 -3.42 -9.81 21.16
N LEU A 188 -3.27 -8.65 21.81
CA LEU A 188 -2.37 -7.59 21.34
C LEU A 188 -0.90 -8.05 21.30
N LYS A 189 -0.43 -8.72 22.36
CA LYS A 189 0.91 -9.30 22.39
C LYS A 189 1.13 -10.29 21.26
N GLN A 190 0.12 -11.12 20.96
CA GLN A 190 0.19 -12.07 19.85
C GLN A 190 0.22 -11.38 18.48
N THR A 191 -0.60 -10.35 18.25
CA THR A 191 -0.66 -9.63 16.96
C THR A 191 0.64 -8.85 16.70
N MET A 192 1.29 -8.36 17.75
CA MET A 192 2.52 -7.58 17.64
C MET A 192 3.80 -8.43 17.64
N GLN A 193 3.72 -9.76 17.57
CA GLN A 193 4.91 -10.62 17.48
C GLN A 193 5.74 -10.32 16.22
N TRP A 194 7.06 -10.17 16.43
CA TRP A 194 7.99 -10.02 15.32
C TRP A 194 8.41 -11.38 14.76
N GLU A 195 8.22 -11.59 13.45
CA GLU A 195 8.58 -12.84 12.77
C GLU A 195 10.00 -13.33 13.08
N LYS A 196 10.96 -12.41 13.24
CA LYS A 196 12.35 -12.75 13.58
C LYS A 196 12.46 -13.45 14.93
N GLU A 197 11.68 -13.02 15.92
CA GLU A 197 11.71 -13.55 17.30
C GLU A 197 10.97 -14.90 17.40
N THR A 198 10.07 -15.19 16.46
CA THR A 198 9.38 -16.49 16.40
C THR A 198 10.23 -17.63 15.82
N GLY A 199 11.42 -17.33 15.28
CA GLY A 199 12.25 -18.29 14.53
C GLY A 199 11.78 -18.55 13.09
N LYS A 200 10.58 -18.11 12.71
CA LYS A 200 10.04 -18.28 11.34
C LYS A 200 10.96 -17.68 10.28
N LEU A 201 11.48 -16.46 10.49
CA LEU A 201 12.37 -15.81 9.52
C LEU A 201 13.59 -16.70 9.20
N ALA A 202 14.25 -17.21 10.25
CA ALA A 202 15.41 -18.08 10.12
C ALA A 202 15.06 -19.42 9.45
N TRP A 203 13.93 -20.04 9.81
CA TRP A 203 13.44 -21.28 9.19
C TRP A 203 13.24 -21.13 7.67
N THR A 204 12.77 -19.97 7.21
CA THR A 204 12.60 -19.69 5.78
C THR A 204 13.88 -19.26 5.05
N GLY A 205 15.00 -19.05 5.75
CA GLY A 205 16.21 -18.45 5.18
C GLY A 205 16.06 -16.95 4.84
N GLY A 206 15.00 -16.30 5.32
CA GLY A 206 14.70 -14.91 5.01
C GLY A 206 15.62 -13.89 5.67
N SER A 207 15.62 -12.69 5.12
CA SER A 207 16.50 -11.60 5.58
C SER A 207 15.85 -10.26 5.26
N TYR A 208 15.90 -9.30 6.20
CA TYR A 208 15.49 -7.92 5.94
C TYR A 208 16.49 -7.11 5.10
N ASN A 209 17.58 -7.76 4.67
CA ASN A 209 18.57 -7.31 3.69
C ASN A 209 18.80 -8.45 2.67
N TRP A 210 17.73 -9.05 2.17
CA TRP A 210 17.81 -10.23 1.30
C TRP A 210 18.54 -9.93 -0.02
N HIS A 211 18.36 -8.72 -0.55
CA HIS A 211 18.97 -8.24 -1.80
C HIS A 211 20.49 -8.15 -1.74
N LYS A 212 21.06 -8.01 -0.54
CA LYS A 212 22.52 -8.03 -0.29
C LYS A 212 23.08 -9.44 -0.15
N LYS A 213 22.23 -10.42 0.10
CA LYS A 213 22.63 -11.82 0.34
C LYS A 213 22.44 -12.71 -0.88
N SER A 214 21.53 -12.34 -1.77
CA SER A 214 21.27 -13.11 -2.97
C SER A 214 22.46 -13.05 -3.93
N PRO A 215 23.01 -14.20 -4.34
CA PRO A 215 24.13 -14.22 -5.28
C PRO A 215 23.71 -13.93 -6.73
N THR A 216 22.42 -14.12 -7.08
CA THR A 216 21.95 -14.04 -8.48
C THR A 216 20.87 -13.00 -8.72
N PHE A 217 20.25 -12.42 -7.67
CA PHE A 217 19.09 -11.55 -7.83
C PHE A 217 19.33 -10.37 -8.77
N TRP A 218 20.45 -9.66 -8.63
CA TRP A 218 20.72 -8.47 -9.44
C TRP A 218 20.95 -8.83 -10.91
N ASP A 219 21.71 -9.89 -11.19
CA ASP A 219 21.95 -10.36 -12.57
C ASP A 219 20.64 -10.81 -13.22
N GLU A 220 19.82 -11.57 -12.50
CA GLU A 220 18.51 -12.00 -12.97
C GLU A 220 17.56 -10.81 -13.16
N LEU A 221 17.53 -9.84 -12.24
CA LEU A 221 16.75 -8.62 -12.39
C LEU A 221 17.20 -7.80 -13.61
N TYR A 222 18.50 -7.61 -13.79
CA TYR A 222 19.07 -6.85 -14.91
C TYR A 222 18.73 -7.49 -16.26
N SER A 223 18.73 -8.83 -16.33
CA SER A 223 18.28 -9.55 -17.54
C SER A 223 16.84 -9.23 -17.96
N GLN A 224 16.00 -8.76 -17.02
CA GLN A 224 14.59 -8.48 -17.25
C GLN A 224 14.29 -7.00 -17.54
N LEU A 225 15.25 -6.09 -17.35
CA LEU A 225 15.03 -4.66 -17.57
C LEU A 225 14.52 -4.29 -18.96
N PRO A 226 14.94 -4.93 -20.08
CA PRO A 226 14.39 -4.63 -21.41
C PRO A 226 12.86 -4.82 -21.51
N HIS A 227 12.28 -5.66 -20.65
CA HIS A 227 10.85 -5.95 -20.62
C HIS A 227 10.08 -5.08 -19.62
N LEU A 228 10.77 -4.39 -18.72
CA LEU A 228 10.18 -3.60 -17.64
C LEU A 228 9.40 -2.41 -18.20
N ARG A 229 8.21 -2.17 -17.66
CA ARG A 229 7.33 -1.03 -18.01
C ARG A 229 6.86 -0.26 -16.79
N GLN A 230 6.89 -0.87 -15.61
CA GLN A 230 6.58 -0.20 -14.35
C GLN A 230 7.44 -0.74 -13.21
N LEU A 231 8.07 0.17 -12.46
CA LEU A 231 8.81 -0.13 -11.24
C LEU A 231 8.13 0.55 -10.06
N TYR A 232 7.58 -0.25 -9.15
CA TYR A 232 6.89 0.18 -7.94
C TYR A 232 7.74 -0.05 -6.71
N TRP A 233 8.10 1.05 -6.07
CA TRP A 233 8.84 1.11 -4.83
C TRP A 233 7.89 1.21 -3.63
N ALA A 234 7.98 0.23 -2.73
CA ALA A 234 7.23 0.20 -1.49
C ALA A 234 7.99 -0.60 -0.41
N GLY A 235 7.63 -0.42 0.87
CA GLY A 235 8.21 -1.21 1.97
C GLY A 235 9.65 -0.81 2.31
N GLY A 236 10.00 -0.84 3.60
CA GLY A 236 11.01 0.11 4.07
C GLY A 236 10.67 1.54 3.64
N GLU A 237 11.66 2.41 3.53
CA GLU A 237 11.60 3.68 2.82
C GLU A 237 12.62 3.62 1.70
N SER A 238 12.16 3.52 0.44
CA SER A 238 13.05 3.29 -0.70
C SER A 238 13.96 4.48 -0.98
N LEU A 239 13.54 5.71 -0.67
CA LEU A 239 14.32 6.92 -0.94
C LEU A 239 15.57 7.08 -0.04
N ILE A 240 15.74 6.24 0.97
CA ILE A 240 16.94 6.21 1.81
C ILE A 240 17.81 4.96 1.58
N MET A 241 17.54 4.20 0.50
CA MET A 241 18.27 2.99 0.14
C MET A 241 19.16 3.22 -1.07
N ASP A 242 20.46 2.98 -0.95
CA ASP A 242 21.39 3.19 -2.07
C ASP A 242 21.05 2.31 -3.29
N GLU A 243 20.56 1.10 -3.05
CA GLU A 243 20.20 0.16 -4.12
C GLU A 243 18.97 0.60 -4.94
N HIS A 244 18.14 1.50 -4.40
CA HIS A 244 17.11 2.17 -5.18
C HIS A 244 17.74 3.03 -6.28
N TYR A 245 18.69 3.88 -5.91
CA TYR A 245 19.39 4.78 -6.82
C TYR A 245 20.22 4.01 -7.85
N THR A 246 20.96 2.98 -7.43
CA THR A 246 21.73 2.12 -8.35
C THR A 246 20.86 1.52 -9.45
N LEU A 247 19.64 1.07 -9.12
CA LEU A 247 18.73 0.53 -10.12
C LEU A 247 18.19 1.62 -11.07
N LEU A 248 17.86 2.80 -10.55
CA LEU A 248 17.42 3.92 -11.41
C LEU A 248 18.53 4.34 -12.38
N GLU A 249 19.76 4.48 -11.89
CA GLU A 249 20.93 4.84 -12.68
C GLU A 249 21.21 3.80 -13.77
N LYS A 250 21.15 2.51 -13.42
CA LYS A 250 21.33 1.41 -14.38
C LYS A 250 20.29 1.46 -15.50
N ILE A 251 19.01 1.71 -15.17
CA ILE A 251 17.93 1.84 -16.14
C ILE A 251 18.16 3.04 -17.09
N ILE A 252 18.67 4.15 -16.56
CA ILE A 252 19.01 5.34 -17.36
C ILE A 252 20.19 5.05 -18.28
N GLU A 253 21.26 4.44 -17.75
CA GLU A 253 22.46 4.04 -18.51
C GLU A 253 22.12 3.11 -19.69
N ASP A 254 21.21 2.16 -19.47
CA ASP A 254 20.77 1.22 -20.50
C ASP A 254 19.78 1.85 -21.52
N GLY A 255 19.43 3.14 -21.36
CA GLY A 255 18.54 3.86 -22.25
C GLY A 255 17.07 3.45 -22.14
N LEU A 256 16.67 2.80 -21.05
CA LEU A 256 15.33 2.21 -20.86
C LEU A 256 14.34 3.11 -20.11
N ALA A 257 14.82 4.18 -19.46
CA ALA A 257 14.01 5.01 -18.55
C ALA A 257 12.73 5.57 -19.20
N LYS A 258 12.79 5.96 -20.48
CA LYS A 258 11.67 6.55 -21.23
C LYS A 258 10.50 5.58 -21.46
N ASP A 259 10.70 4.28 -21.26
CA ASP A 259 9.67 3.25 -21.38
C ASP A 259 9.07 2.83 -20.03
N ILE A 260 9.62 3.35 -18.93
CA ILE A 260 9.31 2.91 -17.56
C ILE A 260 8.58 4.00 -16.79
N GLU A 261 7.47 3.61 -16.17
CA GLU A 261 6.81 4.39 -15.12
C GLU A 261 7.37 4.01 -13.75
N LEU A 262 7.80 5.01 -12.98
CA LEU A 262 8.12 4.84 -11.57
C LEU A 262 6.85 5.05 -10.73
N ARG A 263 6.67 4.21 -9.73
CA ARG A 263 5.61 4.37 -8.74
C ARG A 263 6.21 4.28 -7.34
N TYR A 264 5.76 5.14 -6.43
CA TYR A 264 6.24 5.18 -5.06
C TYR A 264 5.07 5.15 -4.07
N ASN A 265 5.19 4.33 -3.03
CA ASN A 265 4.58 4.60 -1.74
C ASN A 265 5.72 4.94 -0.78
N SER A 266 5.87 6.21 -0.44
CA SER A 266 7.00 6.74 0.33
C SER A 266 6.52 7.76 1.35
N ASN A 267 7.23 7.87 2.48
CA ASN A 267 7.03 8.94 3.45
C ASN A 267 7.57 10.28 2.98
N GLY A 268 8.47 10.30 1.98
CA GLY A 268 8.98 11.52 1.36
C GLY A 268 9.69 12.48 2.31
N LEU A 269 10.32 12.00 3.39
CA LEU A 269 11.02 12.88 4.33
C LEU A 269 12.51 13.07 3.99
N GLU A 270 13.13 12.06 3.39
CA GLU A 270 14.55 12.07 3.05
C GLU A 270 14.76 11.47 1.67
N TRP A 271 15.61 12.10 0.85
CA TRP A 271 16.06 11.59 -0.44
C TRP A 271 17.40 12.22 -0.85
N ARG A 272 18.11 11.56 -1.77
CA ARG A 272 19.32 12.08 -2.44
C ARG A 272 19.00 13.33 -3.27
N GLU A 273 19.87 14.34 -3.21
CA GLU A 273 19.63 15.68 -3.79
C GLU A 273 19.31 15.69 -5.28
N ASP A 274 19.81 14.72 -6.04
CA ASP A 274 19.62 14.55 -7.48
C ASP A 274 18.40 13.68 -7.85
N LEU A 275 17.53 13.31 -6.89
CA LEU A 275 16.35 12.47 -7.16
C LEU A 275 15.52 13.00 -8.33
N PHE A 276 15.33 14.32 -8.41
CA PHE A 276 14.55 14.96 -9.46
C PHE A 276 15.26 14.90 -10.82
N ASP A 277 16.59 14.92 -10.84
CA ASP A 277 17.39 14.71 -12.05
C ASP A 277 17.30 13.28 -12.57
N LEU A 278 17.16 12.29 -11.71
CA LEU A 278 16.89 10.92 -12.14
C LEU A 278 15.47 10.79 -12.68
N TRP A 279 14.48 11.30 -11.93
CA TRP A 279 13.06 11.17 -12.27
C TRP A 279 12.69 11.80 -13.61
N LYS A 280 13.34 12.89 -14.03
CA LYS A 280 13.03 13.55 -15.31
C LYS A 280 13.33 12.67 -16.53
N GLU A 281 14.18 11.65 -16.39
CA GLU A 281 14.54 10.72 -17.46
C GLU A 281 13.47 9.63 -17.67
N PHE A 282 12.61 9.40 -16.68
CA PHE A 282 11.58 8.37 -16.72
C PHE A 282 10.30 8.85 -17.42
N ARG A 283 9.55 7.91 -18.01
CA ARG A 283 8.29 8.21 -18.72
C ARG A 283 7.30 8.99 -17.86
N ASN A 284 7.12 8.53 -16.63
CA ASN A 284 6.19 9.07 -15.65
C ASN A 284 6.64 8.67 -14.25
N VAL A 285 6.34 9.50 -13.27
CA VAL A 285 6.53 9.23 -11.84
C VAL A 285 5.21 9.41 -11.13
N ILE A 286 4.71 8.36 -10.50
CA ILE A 286 3.55 8.41 -9.61
C ILE A 286 4.06 8.35 -8.19
N PHE A 287 3.88 9.43 -7.43
CA PHE A 287 4.31 9.51 -6.05
C PHE A 287 3.09 9.54 -5.12
N HIS A 288 2.91 8.47 -4.34
CA HIS A 288 1.94 8.41 -3.26
C HIS A 288 2.64 8.81 -1.94
N PHE A 289 2.51 10.09 -1.57
CA PHE A 289 3.05 10.67 -0.35
C PHE A 289 2.28 10.17 0.86
N SER A 290 2.97 9.48 1.75
CA SER A 290 2.33 8.78 2.85
C SER A 290 2.16 9.74 4.04
N ILE A 291 0.92 10.22 4.22
CA ILE A 291 0.48 11.20 5.21
C ILE A 291 -0.93 10.82 5.68
N ASP A 292 -1.15 10.76 7.00
CA ASP A 292 -2.37 10.16 7.57
C ASP A 292 -3.18 11.11 8.45
N ASP A 293 -2.64 12.28 8.78
CA ASP A 293 -3.32 13.35 9.50
C ASP A 293 -2.50 14.65 9.34
N ILE A 294 -2.74 15.65 10.19
CA ILE A 294 -1.97 16.89 10.30
C ILE A 294 -1.28 17.03 11.66
N GLU A 295 -0.26 17.87 11.73
CA GLU A 295 0.38 18.32 12.98
C GLU A 295 0.81 17.17 13.91
N GLN A 296 0.49 17.28 15.21
CA GLN A 296 0.87 16.28 16.22
C GLN A 296 0.20 14.92 16.00
N ARG A 297 -1.02 14.89 15.42
CA ARG A 297 -1.68 13.62 15.08
C ARG A 297 -0.90 12.87 14.01
N ASN A 298 -0.42 13.57 12.98
CA ASN A 298 0.45 12.94 11.97
C ASN A 298 1.78 12.51 12.59
N HIS A 299 2.38 13.36 13.44
CA HIS A 299 3.61 13.02 14.15
C HIS A 299 3.46 11.77 15.00
N PHE A 300 2.33 11.59 15.70
CA PHE A 300 2.05 10.38 16.44
C PHE A 300 1.85 9.19 15.51
N ILE A 301 1.02 9.31 14.47
CA ILE A 301 0.70 8.21 13.56
C ILE A 301 1.93 7.75 12.76
N ARG A 302 2.79 8.68 12.33
CA ARG A 302 3.97 8.46 11.47
C ARG A 302 5.29 8.80 12.14
N TYR A 303 5.38 8.55 13.44
CA TYR A 303 6.51 8.93 14.28
C TYR A 303 7.87 8.44 13.75
N PRO A 304 8.95 9.23 13.85
CA PRO A 304 8.95 10.68 14.07
C PRO A 304 8.77 11.42 12.74
N SER A 305 7.66 12.12 12.54
CA SER A 305 7.46 12.96 11.35
C SER A 305 7.14 14.40 11.76
N PRO A 306 8.14 15.28 11.95
CA PRO A 306 7.91 16.67 12.32
C PRO A 306 7.05 17.37 11.27
N TRP A 307 5.95 18.00 11.69
CA TRP A 307 4.98 18.56 10.75
C TRP A 307 5.54 19.64 9.81
N PRO A 308 6.37 20.60 10.26
CA PRO A 308 6.98 21.58 9.36
C PRO A 308 7.80 20.93 8.24
N GLU A 309 8.53 19.86 8.55
CA GLU A 309 9.33 19.10 7.58
C GLU A 309 8.43 18.37 6.59
N VAL A 310 7.37 17.71 7.05
CA VAL A 310 6.38 17.05 6.18
C VAL A 310 5.82 18.05 5.15
N VAL A 311 5.39 19.24 5.61
CA VAL A 311 4.84 20.28 4.74
C VAL A 311 5.89 20.82 3.77
N GLU A 312 7.14 21.03 4.23
CA GLU A 312 8.24 21.47 3.37
C GLU A 312 8.51 20.46 2.25
N GLN A 313 8.55 19.17 2.56
CA GLN A 313 8.81 18.12 1.57
C GLN A 313 7.67 17.96 0.57
N ILE A 314 6.41 18.04 1.02
CA ILE A 314 5.26 18.08 0.10
C ILE A 314 5.38 19.30 -0.83
N LYS A 315 5.76 20.48 -0.32
CA LYS A 315 5.95 21.69 -1.13
C LYS A 315 7.09 21.54 -2.14
N LYS A 316 8.18 20.84 -1.81
CA LYS A 316 9.25 20.52 -2.78
C LYS A 316 8.75 19.63 -3.91
N LEU A 317 7.98 18.58 -3.60
CA LEU A 317 7.36 17.70 -4.59
C LEU A 317 6.27 18.44 -5.41
N ASP A 318 5.48 19.31 -4.79
CA ASP A 318 4.42 20.07 -5.46
C ASP A 318 4.98 21.14 -6.42
N ASN A 319 6.22 21.58 -6.19
CA ASN A 319 6.97 22.46 -7.09
C ASN A 319 7.97 21.71 -7.99
N TYR A 320 7.81 20.40 -8.14
CA TYR A 320 8.64 19.60 -9.04
C TYR A 320 8.65 20.23 -10.45
N PRO A 321 9.84 20.51 -11.02
CA PRO A 321 9.96 21.40 -12.19
C PRO A 321 9.68 20.71 -13.53
N HIS A 322 9.45 19.39 -13.52
CA HIS A 322 9.21 18.61 -14.74
C HIS A 322 7.75 18.16 -14.84
N GLY A 323 7.28 17.94 -16.07
CA GLY A 323 5.86 17.66 -16.35
C GLY A 323 5.44 16.19 -16.16
N ASN A 324 6.32 15.32 -15.66
CA ASN A 324 6.11 13.87 -15.59
C ASN A 324 5.84 13.35 -14.17
N LEU A 325 5.41 14.20 -13.23
CA LEU A 325 5.02 13.78 -11.87
C LEU A 325 3.50 13.83 -11.66
N GLU A 326 2.93 12.69 -11.26
CA GLU A 326 1.63 12.60 -10.60
C GLU A 326 1.84 12.46 -9.08
N LEU A 327 1.52 13.52 -8.34
CA LEU A 327 1.64 13.56 -6.89
C LEU A 327 0.28 13.31 -6.24
N THR A 328 0.20 12.38 -5.30
CA THR A 328 -1.03 12.04 -4.57
C THR A 328 -0.72 11.71 -3.12
N THR A 329 -1.70 11.80 -2.22
CA THR A 329 -1.58 11.24 -0.87
C THR A 329 -1.72 9.72 -0.83
N ALA A 330 -1.18 9.08 0.21
CA ALA A 330 -1.38 7.68 0.56
C ALA A 330 -2.00 7.60 1.97
N TRP A 331 -3.16 8.22 2.14
CA TRP A 331 -3.84 8.32 3.44
C TRP A 331 -4.40 6.96 3.87
N THR A 332 -3.94 6.45 5.00
CA THR A 332 -4.29 5.12 5.49
C THR A 332 -5.38 5.22 6.54
N CYS A 333 -6.59 4.76 6.20
CA CYS A 333 -7.73 4.73 7.10
C CYS A 333 -7.44 3.80 8.28
N ILE A 334 -7.33 4.36 9.48
CA ILE A 334 -7.20 3.66 10.76
C ILE A 334 -8.19 4.25 11.76
N ALA A 335 -8.35 3.57 12.90
CA ALA A 335 -9.21 4.04 13.98
C ALA A 335 -8.87 5.45 14.48
N LEU A 336 -7.63 5.91 14.36
CA LEU A 336 -7.18 7.19 14.95
C LEU A 336 -7.42 8.42 14.08
N ASN A 337 -7.64 8.26 12.77
CA ASN A 337 -7.70 9.41 11.85
C ASN A 337 -9.06 9.60 11.16
N ILE A 338 -9.97 8.61 11.22
CA ILE A 338 -11.25 8.74 10.51
C ILE A 338 -12.12 9.88 11.04
N TYR A 339 -12.11 10.11 12.36
CA TYR A 339 -12.83 11.23 12.98
C TYR A 339 -12.23 12.60 12.58
N TYR A 340 -10.93 12.64 12.29
CA TYR A 340 -10.20 13.85 11.89
C TYR A 340 -10.05 14.00 10.37
N LEU A 341 -10.75 13.15 9.59
CA LEU A 341 -10.78 13.26 8.13
C LEU A 341 -11.25 14.65 7.65
N PRO A 342 -12.29 15.28 8.26
CA PRO A 342 -12.70 16.63 7.87
C PRO A 342 -11.57 17.66 7.94
N GLU A 343 -10.78 17.67 9.01
CA GLU A 343 -9.67 18.58 9.23
C GLU A 343 -8.55 18.35 8.23
N PHE A 344 -8.18 17.09 7.99
CA PHE A 344 -7.17 16.73 7.00
C PHE A 344 -7.55 17.20 5.58
N ILE A 345 -8.79 16.96 5.16
CA ILE A 345 -9.28 17.35 3.83
C ILE A 345 -9.35 18.86 3.69
N LYS A 346 -9.85 19.57 4.71
CA LYS A 346 -9.90 21.04 4.73
C LYS A 346 -8.50 21.64 4.61
N TRP A 347 -7.56 21.16 5.43
CA TRP A 347 -6.15 21.56 5.34
C TRP A 347 -5.59 21.38 3.92
N LYS A 348 -5.78 20.18 3.34
CA LYS A 348 -5.28 19.87 2.00
C LYS A 348 -5.79 20.87 0.96
N VAL A 349 -7.10 21.15 0.97
CA VAL A 349 -7.73 22.07 0.01
C VAL A 349 -7.26 23.52 0.25
N GLN A 350 -7.12 23.93 1.50
CA GLN A 350 -6.74 25.30 1.88
C GLN A 350 -5.26 25.63 1.63
N GLU A 351 -4.35 24.64 1.65
CA GLU A 351 -2.92 24.87 1.35
C GLU A 351 -2.66 25.31 -0.10
N GLY A 352 -3.60 25.08 -1.03
CA GLY A 352 -3.48 25.54 -2.42
C GLY A 352 -2.39 24.82 -3.22
N PHE A 353 -2.17 23.53 -2.94
CA PHE A 353 -1.25 22.68 -3.72
C PHE A 353 -1.62 22.62 -5.21
N LYS A 354 -0.61 22.56 -6.07
CA LYS A 354 -0.72 22.57 -7.54
C LYS A 354 -0.83 21.17 -8.14
N LEU A 355 -0.04 20.24 -7.61
CA LEU A 355 0.11 18.85 -8.09
C LEU A 355 -0.54 17.84 -7.15
N LEU A 356 -0.49 18.06 -5.83
CA LEU A 356 -0.99 17.08 -4.85
C LEU A 356 -2.47 16.76 -5.05
N ASN A 357 -2.74 15.51 -5.45
CA ASN A 357 -4.06 15.01 -5.82
C ASN A 357 -4.75 15.87 -6.87
N ARG A 358 -4.01 16.36 -7.87
CA ARG A 358 -4.60 17.11 -8.98
C ARG A 358 -5.62 16.27 -9.71
N TRP A 359 -6.81 16.84 -9.99
CA TRP A 359 -7.89 16.16 -10.72
C TRP A 359 -7.35 15.46 -12.00
N PRO A 360 -7.77 14.20 -12.30
CA PRO A 360 -8.83 13.43 -11.62
C PRO A 360 -8.38 12.66 -10.36
N SER A 361 -7.09 12.66 -10.03
CA SER A 361 -6.54 11.85 -8.95
C SER A 361 -7.10 12.28 -7.60
N GLY A 362 -7.73 11.36 -6.87
CA GLY A 362 -8.36 11.66 -5.59
C GLY A 362 -9.46 12.72 -5.65
N ALA A 363 -10.06 12.97 -6.82
CA ALA A 363 -11.05 14.02 -7.07
C ALA A 363 -10.61 15.44 -6.68
N GLY A 364 -9.30 15.75 -6.69
CA GLY A 364 -8.82 17.04 -6.20
C GLY A 364 -8.66 17.09 -4.67
N LEU A 365 -8.89 15.98 -3.96
CA LEU A 365 -8.96 15.90 -2.50
C LEU A 365 -7.84 15.03 -1.92
N PHE A 366 -7.95 13.71 -2.04
CA PHE A 366 -7.01 12.79 -1.42
C PHE A 366 -7.11 11.39 -2.04
N SER A 367 -6.06 10.61 -1.89
CA SER A 367 -6.02 9.20 -2.25
C SER A 367 -5.81 8.40 -0.97
N CYS A 368 -6.51 7.27 -0.85
CA CYS A 368 -6.53 6.52 0.41
C CYS A 368 -6.39 5.00 0.24
N HIS A 369 -6.01 4.38 1.35
CA HIS A 369 -5.90 2.94 1.54
C HIS A 369 -6.62 2.53 2.84
N LEU A 370 -7.08 1.29 2.92
CA LEU A 370 -7.67 0.73 4.14
C LEU A 370 -6.60 -0.06 4.91
N ALA A 371 -6.42 0.23 6.20
CA ALA A 371 -5.63 -0.61 7.08
C ALA A 371 -6.45 -1.83 7.52
N TYR A 372 -6.11 -2.99 6.96
CA TYR A 372 -6.67 -4.26 7.42
C TYR A 372 -5.92 -4.80 8.65
N TRP A 373 -4.65 -4.44 8.80
CA TRP A 373 -3.77 -4.83 9.91
C TRP A 373 -2.95 -3.61 10.37
N PRO A 374 -2.67 -3.44 11.68
CA PRO A 374 -2.99 -4.34 12.79
C PRO A 374 -4.45 -4.20 13.25
N PRO A 375 -5.05 -5.28 13.78
CA PRO A 375 -6.49 -5.34 14.01
C PRO A 375 -6.96 -4.34 15.08
N GLN A 376 -6.14 -4.02 16.07
CA GLN A 376 -6.43 -3.00 17.09
C GLN A 376 -6.45 -1.57 16.56
N LEU A 377 -5.97 -1.32 15.33
CA LEU A 377 -6.04 -0.02 14.66
C LEU A 377 -7.01 -0.02 13.47
N ASN A 378 -7.71 -1.13 13.23
CA ASN A 378 -8.72 -1.17 12.19
C ASN A 378 -9.86 -0.21 12.54
N VAL A 379 -10.36 0.57 11.58
CA VAL A 379 -11.42 1.55 11.82
C VAL A 379 -12.72 0.94 12.39
N LYS A 380 -12.95 -0.37 12.18
CA LYS A 380 -14.10 -1.10 12.72
C LYS A 380 -14.10 -1.28 14.23
N VAL A 381 -12.97 -1.03 14.92
CA VAL A 381 -12.87 -1.14 16.39
C VAL A 381 -13.61 -0.04 17.13
N LEU A 382 -13.94 1.07 16.46
CA LEU A 382 -14.64 2.18 17.07
C LEU A 382 -16.00 1.73 17.62
N PRO A 383 -16.42 2.19 18.81
CA PRO A 383 -17.73 1.85 19.34
C PRO A 383 -18.84 2.49 18.50
N GLU A 384 -20.00 1.85 18.48
CA GLU A 384 -21.15 2.26 17.64
C GLU A 384 -21.55 3.73 17.82
N TRP A 385 -21.51 4.25 19.05
CA TRP A 385 -21.85 5.65 19.31
C TRP A 385 -20.84 6.61 18.67
N PHE A 386 -19.55 6.30 18.72
CA PHE A 386 -18.51 7.15 18.14
C PHE A 386 -18.47 7.04 16.61
N LYS A 387 -18.80 5.86 16.06
CA LYS A 387 -19.02 5.70 14.61
C LYS A 387 -20.12 6.63 14.09
N LYS A 388 -21.19 6.82 14.87
CA LYS A 388 -22.25 7.79 14.55
C LYS A 388 -21.73 9.22 14.57
N ASP A 389 -20.91 9.59 15.55
CA ASP A 389 -20.30 10.92 15.62
C ASP A 389 -19.38 11.18 14.41
N VAL A 390 -18.55 10.21 14.04
CA VAL A 390 -17.70 10.27 12.83
C VAL A 390 -18.54 10.50 11.57
N ARG A 391 -19.62 9.71 11.41
CA ARG A 391 -20.52 9.82 10.26
C ARG A 391 -21.21 11.18 10.24
N GLN A 392 -21.76 11.60 11.37
CA GLN A 392 -22.44 12.89 11.50
C GLN A 392 -21.49 14.04 11.16
N LYS A 393 -20.26 14.03 11.70
CA LYS A 393 -19.25 15.03 11.37
C LYS A 393 -18.95 15.08 9.87
N CYS A 394 -18.85 13.94 9.19
CA CYS A 394 -18.67 13.93 7.74
C CYS A 394 -19.89 14.48 6.97
N GLU A 395 -21.09 14.05 7.34
CA GLU A 395 -22.34 14.38 6.63
C GLU A 395 -22.81 15.82 6.88
N ASP A 396 -22.66 16.32 8.11
CA ASP A 396 -23.13 17.64 8.53
C ASP A 396 -22.08 18.74 8.30
N GLU A 397 -20.78 18.40 8.38
CA GLU A 397 -19.69 19.38 8.29
C GLU A 397 -18.89 19.25 6.98
N LEU A 398 -18.31 18.07 6.71
CA LEU A 398 -17.35 17.93 5.61
C LEU A 398 -18.01 18.00 4.23
N PHE A 399 -19.07 17.23 3.99
CA PHE A 399 -19.68 17.18 2.65
C PHE A 399 -20.30 18.53 2.24
N PRO A 400 -21.06 19.25 3.10
CA PRO A 400 -21.55 20.58 2.76
C PRO A 400 -20.42 21.59 2.54
N TRP A 401 -19.35 21.51 3.34
CA TRP A 401 -18.18 22.35 3.15
C TRP A 401 -17.51 22.07 1.79
N LEU A 402 -17.35 20.81 1.41
CA LEU A 402 -16.78 20.44 0.11
C LEU A 402 -17.66 20.90 -1.05
N GLU A 403 -18.98 20.72 -0.97
CA GLU A 403 -19.91 21.20 -2.01
C GLU A 403 -19.86 22.72 -2.17
N LYS A 404 -19.59 23.46 -1.09
CA LYS A 404 -19.40 24.92 -1.14
C LYS A 404 -18.04 25.32 -1.73
N ASN A 405 -16.98 24.56 -1.47
CA ASN A 405 -15.59 24.90 -1.83
C ASN A 405 -15.03 23.99 -2.96
N TRP A 406 -15.89 23.32 -3.73
CA TRP A 406 -15.48 22.30 -4.70
C TRP A 406 -14.51 22.83 -5.76
N LYS A 407 -14.60 24.12 -6.12
CA LYS A 407 -13.71 24.79 -7.08
C LYS A 407 -12.27 24.93 -6.59
N ASP A 408 -12.07 24.91 -5.27
CA ASP A 408 -10.75 25.04 -4.64
C ASP A 408 -10.02 23.68 -4.59
N CYS A 409 -10.71 22.58 -4.92
CA CYS A 409 -10.08 21.27 -5.04
C CYS A 409 -9.04 21.28 -6.16
N THR A 410 -7.84 20.77 -5.89
CA THR A 410 -6.69 20.90 -6.79
C THR A 410 -6.99 20.42 -8.22
N GLY A 411 -6.80 21.31 -9.20
CA GLY A 411 -6.99 21.01 -10.62
C GLY A 411 -8.43 21.09 -11.13
N VAL A 412 -9.43 21.30 -10.26
CA VAL A 412 -10.85 21.35 -10.67
C VAL A 412 -11.14 22.56 -11.56
N THR A 413 -10.73 23.76 -11.11
CA THR A 413 -10.95 25.00 -11.86
C THR A 413 -10.12 25.03 -13.14
N GLU A 414 -8.83 24.65 -13.07
CA GLU A 414 -7.92 24.67 -14.22
C GLU A 414 -8.34 23.69 -15.32
N ARG A 415 -8.97 22.57 -14.95
CA ARG A 415 -9.47 21.57 -15.91
C ARG A 415 -10.94 21.77 -16.29
N GLN A 416 -11.57 22.87 -15.85
CA GLN A 416 -12.95 23.22 -16.19
C GLN A 416 -13.94 22.10 -15.85
N VAL A 417 -13.72 21.42 -14.72
CA VAL A 417 -14.59 20.31 -14.28
C VAL A 417 -15.94 20.90 -13.86
N SER A 418 -17.05 20.30 -14.29
CA SER A 418 -18.38 20.71 -13.85
C SER A 418 -18.66 20.25 -12.42
N TYR A 419 -19.57 20.94 -11.72
CA TYR A 419 -19.99 20.54 -10.38
C TYR A 419 -20.50 19.08 -10.36
N ASP A 420 -21.37 18.71 -11.30
CA ASP A 420 -21.94 17.36 -11.37
C ASP A 420 -20.85 16.30 -11.58
N THR A 421 -19.87 16.57 -12.44
CA THR A 421 -18.73 15.67 -12.67
C THR A 421 -17.88 15.51 -11.41
N TRP A 422 -17.58 16.60 -10.71
CA TRP A 422 -16.82 16.55 -9.46
C TRP A 422 -17.60 15.80 -8.37
N ARG A 423 -18.89 16.11 -8.21
CA ARG A 423 -19.76 15.58 -7.16
C ARG A 423 -20.02 14.09 -7.29
N GLN A 424 -20.03 13.57 -8.52
CA GLN A 424 -20.25 12.15 -8.85
C GLN A 424 -18.95 11.33 -8.93
N SER A 425 -17.79 11.95 -8.73
CA SER A 425 -16.51 11.25 -8.81
C SER A 425 -16.41 10.08 -7.82
N GLU A 426 -16.02 8.89 -8.29
CA GLU A 426 -15.80 7.70 -7.43
C GLU A 426 -14.63 7.87 -6.43
N TYR A 427 -13.87 8.95 -6.58
CA TYR A 427 -12.75 9.33 -5.72
C TYR A 427 -13.06 10.50 -4.79
N GLY A 428 -14.25 11.11 -4.89
CA GLY A 428 -14.69 12.26 -4.07
C GLY A 428 -15.58 11.84 -2.89
N ILE A 429 -16.70 12.54 -2.68
CA ILE A 429 -17.70 12.22 -1.63
C ILE A 429 -18.12 10.74 -1.63
N PRO A 430 -18.42 10.09 -2.78
CA PRO A 430 -18.70 8.65 -2.83
C PRO A 430 -17.61 7.77 -2.20
N ARG A 431 -16.32 8.14 -2.34
CA ARG A 431 -15.22 7.40 -1.72
C ARG A 431 -15.27 7.50 -0.20
N MET A 432 -15.49 8.70 0.32
CA MET A 432 -15.59 8.95 1.76
C MET A 432 -16.80 8.24 2.37
N GLN A 433 -17.95 8.25 1.70
CA GLN A 433 -19.11 7.44 2.08
C GLN A 433 -18.76 5.93 2.10
N GLY A 434 -17.98 5.45 1.14
CA GLY A 434 -17.45 4.08 1.15
C GLY A 434 -16.56 3.77 2.36
N LEU A 435 -15.75 4.72 2.83
CA LEU A 435 -14.96 4.57 4.06
C LEU A 435 -15.85 4.47 5.30
N LEU A 436 -16.89 5.31 5.40
CA LEU A 436 -17.87 5.25 6.49
C LEU A 436 -18.64 3.92 6.48
N ASN A 437 -19.07 3.46 5.30
CA ASN A 437 -19.73 2.17 5.17
C ASN A 437 -18.80 1.01 5.54
N PHE A 438 -17.50 1.10 5.22
CA PHE A 438 -16.53 0.11 5.65
C PHE A 438 -16.33 0.10 7.17
N MET A 439 -16.34 1.27 7.82
CA MET A 439 -16.30 1.40 9.28
C MET A 439 -17.51 0.73 9.95
N ASP A 440 -18.68 0.86 9.35
CA ASP A 440 -19.95 0.32 9.89
C ASP A 440 -20.18 -1.16 9.55
N ALA A 441 -19.40 -1.73 8.62
CA ALA A 441 -19.67 -3.07 8.07
C ALA A 441 -19.56 -4.21 9.09
N ASP A 442 -18.70 -4.08 10.12
CA ASP A 442 -18.63 -5.04 11.22
C ASP A 442 -18.33 -4.31 12.55
N ASP A 443 -18.69 -4.95 13.67
CA ASP A 443 -18.33 -4.50 15.00
C ASP A 443 -17.09 -5.23 15.51
N TRP A 444 -15.98 -4.51 15.67
CA TRP A 444 -14.74 -5.01 16.25
C TRP A 444 -14.44 -4.36 17.62
N SER A 445 -15.43 -3.73 18.25
CA SER A 445 -15.27 -3.00 19.53
C SER A 445 -14.82 -3.88 20.69
N THR A 446 -14.93 -5.20 20.57
CA THR A 446 -14.32 -6.17 21.50
C THR A 446 -12.80 -6.02 21.61
N ARG A 447 -12.15 -5.34 20.65
CA ARG A 447 -10.72 -5.02 20.65
C ARG A 447 -10.36 -3.69 21.28
N LEU A 448 -11.32 -2.90 21.76
CA LEU A 448 -11.02 -1.60 22.39
C LEU A 448 -9.98 -1.67 23.52
N PRO A 449 -9.93 -2.74 24.37
CA PRO A 449 -8.83 -2.89 25.31
C PRO A 449 -7.45 -3.04 24.65
N GLU A 450 -7.36 -3.73 23.50
CA GLU A 450 -6.12 -3.81 22.71
C GLU A 450 -5.76 -2.46 22.09
N THR A 451 -6.75 -1.71 21.61
CA THR A 451 -6.57 -0.37 21.04
C THR A 451 -6.06 0.60 22.09
N ALA A 452 -6.70 0.63 23.27
CA ALA A 452 -6.30 1.47 24.39
C ALA A 452 -4.89 1.15 24.87
N GLU A 453 -4.60 -0.11 25.18
CA GLU A 453 -3.26 -0.52 25.62
C GLU A 453 -2.19 -0.13 24.58
N TRP A 454 -2.45 -0.39 23.29
CA TRP A 454 -1.52 -0.03 22.22
C TRP A 454 -1.27 1.48 22.15
N CYS A 455 -2.34 2.28 22.09
CA CYS A 455 -2.25 3.73 21.96
C CYS A 455 -1.50 4.37 23.14
N TYR A 456 -1.89 4.04 24.38
CA TYR A 456 -1.25 4.62 25.56
C TYR A 456 0.18 4.11 25.77
N THR A 457 0.47 2.85 25.45
CA THR A 457 1.84 2.33 25.55
C THR A 457 2.77 2.98 24.52
N VAL A 458 2.30 3.16 23.28
CA VAL A 458 3.06 3.85 22.24
C VAL A 458 3.28 5.33 22.61
N ALA A 459 2.24 6.00 23.10
CA ALA A 459 2.30 7.39 23.56
C ALA A 459 3.34 7.58 24.68
N ASP A 460 3.28 6.74 25.72
CA ASP A 460 4.26 6.72 26.82
C ASP A 460 5.70 6.57 26.30
N LYS A 461 5.95 5.61 25.42
CA LYS A 461 7.31 5.39 24.87
C LYS A 461 7.82 6.51 23.97
N ARG A 462 6.92 7.29 23.38
CA ARG A 462 7.25 8.45 22.54
C ARG A 462 7.29 9.76 23.30
N PHE A 463 6.97 9.75 24.61
CA PHE A 463 6.81 10.95 25.43
C PHE A 463 5.79 11.92 24.83
N ILE A 464 4.69 11.37 24.30
CA ILE A 464 3.57 12.13 23.73
C ILE A 464 2.37 11.90 24.64
N ASP A 465 1.64 12.96 24.99
CA ASP A 465 0.34 12.82 25.62
C ASP A 465 -0.70 12.44 24.56
N PHE A 466 -1.28 11.24 24.69
CA PHE A 466 -2.27 10.74 23.73
C PHE A 466 -3.55 11.58 23.73
N ASN A 467 -4.03 12.01 24.90
CA ASN A 467 -5.30 12.74 24.99
C ASN A 467 -5.14 14.20 24.57
N GLU A 468 -3.96 14.80 24.76
CA GLU A 468 -3.68 16.11 24.15
C GLU A 468 -3.58 16.01 22.62
N THR A 469 -3.07 14.90 22.10
CA THR A 469 -2.93 14.68 20.65
C THR A 469 -4.28 14.34 19.99
N PHE A 470 -5.12 13.55 20.66
CA PHE A 470 -6.43 13.06 20.18
C PHE A 470 -7.51 13.34 21.24
N PRO A 471 -7.90 14.60 21.47
CA PRO A 471 -8.84 14.96 22.54
C PRO A 471 -10.22 14.32 22.39
N ASP A 472 -10.67 14.06 21.16
CA ASP A 472 -11.94 13.38 20.89
C ASP A 472 -11.87 11.85 21.07
N TYR A 473 -10.72 11.34 21.53
CA TYR A 473 -10.48 9.95 21.87
C TYR A 473 -10.21 9.75 23.37
N ASP A 474 -10.46 10.76 24.22
CA ASP A 474 -10.29 10.66 25.67
C ASP A 474 -11.08 9.50 26.30
N TRP A 475 -12.23 9.16 25.72
CA TRP A 475 -13.05 8.00 26.07
C TRP A 475 -12.31 6.65 25.94
N LEU A 476 -11.21 6.60 25.20
CA LEU A 476 -10.39 5.38 25.09
C LEU A 476 -9.78 5.00 26.45
N GLU A 477 -9.67 5.95 27.39
CA GLU A 477 -9.24 5.68 28.77
C GLU A 477 -10.16 4.70 29.52
N TRP A 478 -11.43 4.61 29.12
CA TRP A 478 -12.38 3.68 29.75
C TRP A 478 -12.04 2.21 29.52
N TYR A 479 -11.10 1.94 28.61
CA TYR A 479 -10.68 0.59 28.19
C TYR A 479 -9.21 0.27 28.55
N LYS A 480 -8.54 1.11 29.35
CA LYS A 480 -7.17 0.90 29.85
C LYS A 480 -7.04 -0.34 30.73
#